data_AF-A0A7C4YSG8-F1
#
_entry.id   AF-A0A7C4YSG8-F1
#
_cell.length_a   1.000
_cell.length_b   1.000
_cell.length_c   1.000
_cell.angle_alpha   90.00
_cell.angle_beta   90.00
_cell.angle_gamma   90.00
#
_symmetry.space_group_name_H-M   'P 1'
#
loop_
_entity.id
_entity.type
_entity.pdbx_description
1 polymer ?
#
loop_
_entity_poly.entity_id
_entity_poly.type
_entity_poly.pdbx_seq_one_letter_code
_entity_poly.pdbx_strand_id
1 'polypeptide(L)'
;MARLIGTDLLLYSTGEAIDSPLEERGCRSKLTVKVDNIDNILYNWSCGLHRVIFYGDYTRDVERYCRLMRIKILREDKDNLHQVEGLEWNPYVHA
;
A
#
# COMPACT_ATOMS: atom_id res chain seq x y z
N MET A 1 -3.27 -2.40 3.07
CA MET A 1 -2.07 -2.84 2.33
C MET A 1 -0.87 -2.11 2.90
N ALA A 2 0.28 -2.79 2.96
CA ALA A 2 1.49 -2.22 3.55
C ALA A 2 2.74 -2.65 2.77
N ARG A 3 3.76 -1.79 2.74
CA ARG A 3 5.12 -2.14 2.30
C ARG A 3 6.14 -1.30 3.07
N LEU A 4 7.11 -1.97 3.67
CA LEU A 4 8.26 -1.33 4.29
C LEU A 4 9.32 -1.05 3.22
N ILE A 5 9.80 0.18 3.14
CA ILE A 5 10.89 0.62 2.28
C ILE A 5 12.09 0.91 3.19
N GLY A 6 13.22 0.27 2.90
CA GLY A 6 14.37 0.30 3.78
C GLY A 6 14.01 -0.20 5.19
N THR A 7 14.25 0.62 6.19
CA THR A 7 13.97 0.32 7.60
C THR A 7 13.11 1.38 8.30
N ASP A 8 12.70 2.42 7.58
CA ASP A 8 12.23 3.67 8.16
C ASP A 8 11.01 4.28 7.47
N LEU A 9 10.57 3.79 6.30
CA LEU A 9 9.35 4.25 5.63
C LEU A 9 8.35 3.12 5.43
N LEU A 10 7.10 3.30 5.87
CA LEU A 10 6.01 2.35 5.62
C LEU A 10 4.96 2.99 4.70
N LEU A 11 4.91 2.53 3.45
CA LEU A 11 3.78 2.78 2.55
C LEU A 11 2.57 2.03 3.10
N TYR A 12 1.47 2.74 3.34
CA TYR A 12 0.28 2.19 3.97
C TYR A 12 -0.99 2.75 3.34
N SER A 13 -1.97 1.88 3.13
CA SER A 13 -3.29 2.23 2.63
C SER A 13 -4.35 1.29 3.19
N THR A 14 -5.55 1.80 3.39
CA THR A 14 -6.72 1.01 3.82
C THR A 14 -7.74 0.92 2.70
N GLY A 15 -8.62 -0.07 2.79
CA GLY A 15 -9.72 -0.24 1.85
C GLY A 15 -10.64 -1.38 2.28
N GLU A 16 -11.82 -1.42 1.69
CA GLU A 16 -12.83 -2.44 1.91
C GLU A 16 -12.68 -3.53 0.85
N ALA A 17 -12.49 -4.78 1.29
CA ALA A 17 -12.54 -5.94 0.40
C ALA A 17 -14.00 -6.20 0.00
N ILE A 18 -14.35 -5.93 -1.26
CA ILE A 18 -15.75 -5.97 -1.71
C ILE A 18 -16.09 -7.15 -2.61
N ASP A 19 -15.09 -7.79 -3.24
CA ASP A 19 -15.33 -8.91 -4.15
C ASP A 19 -14.07 -9.76 -4.40
N SER A 20 -14.28 -10.99 -4.89
CA SER A 20 -13.26 -11.90 -5.42
C SER A 20 -13.61 -12.28 -6.86
N PRO A 21 -13.36 -11.41 -7.83
CA PRO A 21 -13.93 -11.54 -9.17
C PRO A 21 -13.33 -12.71 -9.96
N LEU A 22 -14.19 -13.41 -10.69
CA LEU A 22 -13.79 -14.44 -11.66
C LEU A 22 -13.69 -13.81 -13.06
N GLU A 23 -12.53 -13.24 -13.38
CA GLU A 23 -12.23 -12.66 -14.69
C GLU A 23 -11.04 -13.34 -15.38
N GLU A 24 -11.03 -13.30 -16.72
CA GLU A 24 -9.97 -13.78 -17.62
C GLU A 24 -8.71 -12.88 -17.60
N ARG A 25 -8.22 -12.55 -16.41
CA ARG A 25 -7.00 -11.74 -16.15
C ARG A 25 -5.88 -12.56 -15.49
N GLY A 26 -5.92 -13.87 -15.70
CA GLY A 26 -4.99 -14.87 -15.15
C GLY A 26 -5.66 -15.85 -14.18
N CYS A 27 -5.12 -17.07 -14.13
CA CYS A 27 -5.55 -18.15 -13.23
C CYS A 27 -4.98 -17.93 -11.81
N ARG A 28 -5.55 -16.96 -11.09
CA ARG A 28 -5.15 -16.60 -9.72
C ARG A 28 -6.35 -16.06 -8.95
N SER A 29 -6.30 -16.17 -7.63
CA SER A 29 -7.22 -15.45 -6.75
C SER A 29 -7.08 -13.94 -6.98
N LYS A 30 -8.22 -13.27 -7.10
CA LYS A 30 -8.30 -11.83 -7.36
C LYS A 30 -9.09 -11.21 -6.22
N LEU A 31 -8.73 -9.98 -5.86
CA LEU A 31 -9.41 -9.23 -4.81
C LEU A 31 -9.73 -7.86 -5.35
N THR A 32 -11.00 -7.47 -5.26
CA THR A 32 -11.43 -6.10 -5.51
C THR A 32 -11.44 -5.35 -4.18
N VAL A 33 -10.72 -4.25 -4.13
CA VAL A 33 -10.65 -3.37 -2.95
C VAL A 33 -11.24 -2.01 -3.32
N LYS A 34 -12.24 -1.58 -2.57
CA LYS A 34 -12.74 -0.21 -2.61
C LYS A 34 -11.87 0.66 -1.71
N VAL A 35 -11.36 1.76 -2.25
CA VAL A 35 -10.50 2.72 -1.54
C VAL A 35 -11.17 4.10 -1.53
N ASP A 36 -10.79 4.94 -0.56
CA ASP A 36 -11.37 6.28 -0.41
C ASP A 36 -11.05 7.20 -1.59
N ASN A 37 -9.82 7.16 -2.09
CA ASN A 37 -9.37 7.97 -3.23
C ASN A 37 -8.46 7.13 -4.15
N ILE A 38 -9.02 6.67 -5.26
CA ILE A 38 -8.30 5.84 -6.23
C ILE A 38 -7.21 6.61 -6.99
N ASP A 39 -7.43 7.90 -7.25
CA ASP A 39 -6.46 8.74 -7.95
C ASP A 39 -5.19 8.89 -7.11
N ASN A 40 -5.34 9.18 -5.81
CA ASN A 40 -4.20 9.23 -4.89
C ASN A 40 -3.44 7.90 -4.87
N ILE A 41 -4.14 6.76 -4.74
CA ILE A 41 -3.50 5.45 -4.76
C ILE A 41 -2.71 5.24 -6.06
N LEU A 42 -3.30 5.56 -7.21
CA LEU A 42 -2.67 5.38 -8.51
C LEU A 42 -1.44 6.29 -8.67
N TYR A 43 -1.56 7.58 -8.33
CA TYR A 43 -0.48 8.55 -8.45
C TYR A 43 0.65 8.30 -7.44
N ASN A 44 0.34 7.75 -6.27
CA ASN A 44 1.32 7.47 -5.22
C ASN A 44 1.88 6.04 -5.28
N TRP A 45 1.46 5.20 -6.23
CA TRP A 45 1.92 3.81 -6.31
C TRP A 45 3.40 3.75 -6.72
N SER A 46 4.27 3.62 -5.71
CA SER A 46 5.72 3.60 -5.87
C SER A 46 6.33 2.29 -5.36
N CYS A 47 7.63 2.12 -5.54
CA CYS A 47 8.44 1.02 -5.01
C CYS A 47 7.93 -0.36 -5.43
N GLY A 48 7.64 -0.56 -6.72
CA GLY A 48 7.21 -1.84 -7.28
C GLY A 48 5.80 -2.29 -6.84
N LEU A 49 5.40 -3.50 -7.26
CA LEU A 49 4.01 -3.97 -7.14
C LEU A 49 3.68 -4.74 -5.86
N HIS A 50 4.68 -5.29 -5.17
CA HIS A 50 4.44 -6.12 -3.99
C HIS A 50 3.94 -5.27 -2.82
N ARG A 51 2.80 -5.65 -2.24
CA ARG A 51 2.22 -5.15 -0.99
C ARG A 51 1.79 -6.34 -0.14
N VAL A 52 1.95 -6.23 1.18
CA VAL A 52 1.32 -7.16 2.13
C VAL A 52 -0.10 -6.69 2.39
N ILE A 53 -1.07 -7.57 2.17
CA ILE A 53 -2.48 -7.33 2.49
C ILE A 53 -2.90 -8.22 3.65
N PHE A 54 -3.66 -7.65 4.58
CA PHE A 54 -4.19 -8.33 5.75
C PHE A 54 -5.63 -7.88 5.98
N TYR A 55 -6.47 -8.81 6.46
CA TYR A 55 -7.90 -8.60 6.63
C TYR A 55 -8.21 -7.96 7.99
N GLY A 56 -8.98 -6.87 7.97
CA GLY A 56 -9.33 -6.06 9.15
C GLY A 56 -8.63 -4.69 9.16
N ASP A 57 -9.20 -3.73 9.90
CA ASP A 57 -8.59 -2.41 10.09
C ASP A 57 -7.64 -2.42 11.30
N TYR A 58 -6.35 -2.55 11.00
CA TYR A 58 -5.27 -2.47 11.98
C TYR A 58 -4.54 -1.13 11.97
N THR A 59 -5.13 -0.07 11.42
CA THR A 59 -4.48 1.25 11.28
C THR A 59 -3.83 1.70 12.59
N ARG A 60 -4.59 1.65 13.68
CA ARG A 60 -4.11 2.07 15.02
C ARG A 60 -2.92 1.22 15.51
N ASP A 61 -2.94 -0.07 15.25
CA ASP A 61 -1.88 -0.97 15.69
C ASP A 61 -0.60 -0.78 14.87
N VAL A 62 -0.74 -0.58 13.55
CA VAL A 62 0.36 -0.25 12.64
C VAL A 62 0.98 1.10 13.00
N GLU A 63 0.17 2.13 13.23
CA GLU A 63 0.66 3.45 13.67
C GLU A 63 1.43 3.37 14.99
N ARG A 64 0.90 2.60 15.95
CA ARG A 64 1.57 2.38 17.23
C ARG A 64 2.91 1.66 17.04
N TYR A 65 2.95 0.62 16.21
CA TYR A 65 4.19 -0.09 15.86
C TYR A 65 5.21 0.85 15.22
N CYS A 66 4.80 1.59 14.19
CA CYS A 66 5.66 2.55 13.49
C CYS A 66 6.25 3.60 14.45
N ARG A 67 5.43 4.14 15.36
CA ARG A 67 5.89 5.07 16.39
C ARG A 67 6.98 4.48 17.30
N LEU A 68 6.82 3.22 17.73
CA LEU A 68 7.80 2.54 18.58
C LEU A 68 9.10 2.23 17.83
N MET A 69 8.99 1.86 16.56
CA MET A 69 10.12 1.49 15.71
C MET A 69 10.78 2.68 15.00
N ARG A 70 10.27 3.91 15.20
CA ARG A 70 10.71 5.12 14.49
C ARG A 70 10.60 5.01 12.97
N ILE A 71 9.55 4.33 12.51
CA ILE A 71 9.19 4.22 11.09
C ILE A 71 8.18 5.34 10.78
N LYS A 72 8.43 6.10 9.72
CA LYS A 72 7.48 7.08 9.19
C LYS A 72 6.42 6.35 8.36
N ILE A 73 5.16 6.49 8.76
CA ILE A 73 4.03 6.00 7.96
C ILE A 73 3.71 7.01 6.86
N LEU A 74 3.45 6.50 5.65
CA LEU A 74 3.11 7.27 4.46
C LEU A 74 1.78 6.74 3.92
N ARG A 75 0.73 7.57 3.91
CA ARG A 75 -0.61 7.17 3.49
C ARG A 75 -0.77 7.31 1.99
N GLU A 76 -0.71 6.21 1.25
CA GLU A 76 -0.82 6.20 -0.22
C GLU A 76 -2.18 6.75 -0.69
N ASP A 77 -3.23 6.60 0.13
CA ASP A 77 -4.60 7.08 -0.13
C ASP A 77 -4.80 8.58 0.14
N LYS A 78 -3.89 9.24 0.88
CA LYS A 78 -4.14 10.58 1.46
C LYS A 78 -3.02 11.59 1.21
N ASP A 79 -1.77 11.16 1.32
CA ASP A 79 -0.61 12.06 1.31
C ASP A 79 -0.15 12.36 -0.13
N ASN A 80 0.64 13.43 -0.31
CA ASN A 80 1.41 13.64 -1.54
C ASN A 80 2.81 13.04 -1.36
N LEU A 81 3.06 11.88 -1.96
CA LEU A 81 4.29 11.12 -1.71
C LEU A 81 5.46 11.50 -2.63
N HIS A 82 5.23 12.26 -3.70
CA HIS A 82 6.27 12.64 -4.69
C HIS A 82 7.40 13.49 -4.13
N GLN A 83 7.18 14.11 -2.96
CA GLN A 83 8.18 14.92 -2.26
C GLN A 83 8.96 14.12 -1.20
N VAL A 84 8.66 12.83 -1.03
CA VAL A 84 9.34 11.97 -0.07
C VAL A 84 10.56 11.35 -0.71
N GLU A 85 11.74 11.69 -0.19
CA GLU A 85 13.00 11.09 -0.60
C GLU A 85 13.04 9.58 -0.31
N GLY A 86 13.75 8.82 -1.15
CA GLY A 86 13.91 7.37 -0.98
C GLY A 86 12.80 6.51 -1.58
N LEU A 87 11.74 7.11 -2.15
CA LEU A 87 10.74 6.39 -2.93
C LEU A 87 11.16 6.25 -4.39
N GLU A 88 10.91 5.08 -4.97
CA GLU A 88 11.24 4.74 -6.34
C GLU A 88 9.98 4.76 -7.22
N TRP A 89 9.99 5.53 -8.30
CA TRP A 89 8.79 5.77 -9.12
C TRP A 89 8.76 4.96 -10.41
N ASN A 90 9.89 4.37 -10.80
CA ASN A 90 9.93 3.48 -11.95
C ASN A 90 9.36 2.12 -11.55
N PRO A 91 8.30 1.63 -12.21
CA PRO A 91 7.77 0.31 -11.90
C PRO A 91 8.74 -0.76 -12.39
N TYR A 92 9.16 -1.64 -11.49
CA TYR A 92 9.87 -2.86 -11.83
C TYR A 92 9.34 -4.02 -10.97
N VAL A 93 9.49 -5.23 -11.50
CA VAL A 93 9.13 -6.46 -10.80
C VAL A 93 10.36 -6.88 -10.00
N HIS A 94 10.29 -6.80 -8.68
CA HIS A 94 11.19 -7.57 -7.83
C HIS A 94 10.79 -9.04 -7.95
N ALA A 95 11.63 -9.83 -8.61
CA ALA A 95 11.56 -11.29 -8.56
C ALA A 95 12.05 -11.80 -7.20
#